data_AF-A0A444XQK7-F1
#
_entry.id   AF-A0A444XQK7-F1
#
_cell.length_a   1.000
_cell.length_b   1.000
_cell.length_c   1.000
_cell.angle_alpha   90.00
_cell.angle_beta   90.00
_cell.angle_gamma   90.00
#
_symmetry.space_group_name_H-M   'P 1'
#
loop_
_entity.id
_entity.type
_entity.pdbx_description
1 polymer ?
#
loop_
_entity_poly.entity_id
_entity_poly.type
_entity_poly.pdbx_seq_one_letter_code
_entity_poly.pdbx_strand_id
1 'polypeptide(L)'
;MVQLRPAKKPNEWPCRMLLPLQRLEWKALRQAFSSSRQRNKTLWNFLLNRLFDEKGKLLGSSSSPIQIWKDGAFVEQSSTDIWLAICAAVKAACSQAKVTPTEVRSLGFATTCSLVAVDVDSAPVSVSLADNSRRNVIVWMDHIALEQAERINSSNSPVLQYCGGAVSPEMQPPKFLFWFF
;
A
#
# COMPACT_ATOMS: atom_id res chain seq x y z
N MET A 1 -24.55 -33.27 -4.99
CA MET A 1 -25.48 -32.54 -4.10
C MET A 1 -24.68 -32.12 -2.88
N VAL A 2 -24.10 -30.91 -2.89
CA VAL A 2 -23.22 -30.43 -1.80
C VAL A 2 -24.06 -29.67 -0.79
N GLN A 3 -24.11 -30.20 0.42
CA GLN A 3 -24.92 -29.70 1.53
C GLN A 3 -24.19 -28.50 2.16
N LEU A 4 -24.78 -27.29 2.06
CA LEU A 4 -24.27 -26.09 2.72
C LEU A 4 -24.50 -26.21 4.23
N ARG A 5 -23.44 -26.02 5.03
CA ARG A 5 -23.58 -25.89 6.50
C ARG A 5 -24.19 -24.52 6.84
N PRO A 6 -24.99 -24.41 7.90
CA PRO A 6 -25.65 -23.16 8.25
C PRO A 6 -24.66 -22.13 8.80
N ALA A 7 -24.92 -20.85 8.52
CA ALA A 7 -24.18 -19.72 9.04
C ALA A 7 -24.23 -19.68 10.59
N LYS A 8 -23.06 -19.56 11.23
CA LYS A 8 -22.97 -19.35 12.69
C LYS A 8 -23.39 -17.93 13.06
N LYS A 9 -24.07 -17.79 14.21
CA LYS A 9 -24.54 -16.51 14.77
C LYS A 9 -23.38 -15.58 15.14
N PRO A 10 -23.59 -14.25 15.14
CA PRO A 10 -22.51 -13.24 15.15
C PRO A 10 -21.63 -13.20 16.42
N ASN A 11 -21.97 -13.96 17.47
CA ASN A 11 -21.45 -13.76 18.82
C ASN A 11 -20.47 -14.87 19.25
N GLU A 12 -20.10 -15.78 18.35
CA GLU A 12 -19.19 -16.92 18.63
C GLU A 12 -17.81 -16.77 17.97
N TRP A 13 -17.31 -15.55 17.76
CA TRP A 13 -15.91 -15.35 17.38
C TRP A 13 -15.04 -15.25 18.65
N PRO A 14 -14.15 -16.22 18.94
CA PRO A 14 -13.19 -16.09 20.03
C PRO A 14 -12.03 -15.21 19.57
N CYS A 15 -12.30 -13.96 19.17
CA CYS A 15 -11.26 -12.99 18.89
C CYS A 15 -10.88 -12.27 20.19
N ARG A 16 -10.10 -12.96 21.02
CA ARG A 16 -9.15 -12.27 21.89
C ARG A 16 -8.19 -11.51 20.97
N MET A 17 -8.43 -10.21 20.83
CA MET A 17 -7.57 -9.22 20.20
C MET A 17 -6.09 -9.59 20.33
N LEU A 18 -5.46 -9.93 19.21
CA LEU A 18 -4.01 -9.97 19.02
C LEU A 18 -3.44 -8.54 18.97
N LEU A 19 -3.76 -7.70 19.95
CA LEU A 19 -3.18 -6.37 20.15
C LEU A 19 -1.72 -6.34 20.66
N PRO A 20 -1.10 -7.39 21.24
CA PRO A 20 0.28 -7.26 21.71
C PRO A 20 1.32 -7.20 20.58
N LEU A 21 1.08 -7.89 19.45
CA LEU A 21 2.08 -8.03 18.38
C LEU A 21 2.20 -6.79 17.49
N GLN A 22 1.11 -6.02 17.32
CA GLN A 22 1.22 -4.71 16.66
C GLN A 22 2.00 -3.70 17.50
N ARG A 23 2.02 -3.82 18.85
CA ARG A 23 2.66 -2.81 19.71
C ARG A 23 4.19 -2.82 19.69
N LEU A 24 4.81 -3.97 19.39
CA LEU A 24 6.26 -4.11 19.30
C LEU A 24 6.80 -3.65 17.94
N GLU A 25 6.11 -3.98 16.84
CA GLU A 25 6.47 -3.47 15.50
C GLU A 25 6.30 -1.96 15.40
N TRP A 26 5.27 -1.39 16.04
CA TRP A 26 5.08 0.06 16.09
C TRP A 26 6.17 0.80 16.87
N LYS A 27 6.85 0.18 17.84
CA LYS A 27 7.98 0.83 18.52
C LYS A 27 9.23 0.87 17.64
N ALA A 28 9.53 -0.23 16.95
CA ALA A 28 10.65 -0.28 15.98
C ALA A 28 10.42 0.67 14.79
N LEU A 29 9.20 0.70 14.25
CA LEU A 29 8.79 1.65 13.22
C LEU A 29 8.82 3.10 13.73
N ARG A 30 8.34 3.38 14.95
CA ARG A 30 8.44 4.73 15.54
C ARG A 30 9.86 5.19 15.78
N GLN A 31 10.80 4.30 16.10
CA GLN A 31 12.21 4.66 16.31
C GLN A 31 12.92 4.90 14.97
N ALA A 32 12.55 4.15 13.92
CA ALA A 32 12.94 4.43 12.55
C ALA A 32 12.33 5.75 12.02
N PHE A 33 11.12 6.12 12.46
CA PHE A 33 10.43 7.37 12.11
C PHE A 33 10.81 8.57 13.01
N SER A 34 11.25 8.36 14.25
CA SER A 34 11.61 9.46 15.16
C SER A 34 12.94 10.09 14.78
N SER A 35 13.87 9.30 14.23
CA SER A 35 15.10 9.79 13.60
C SER A 35 14.87 10.41 12.21
N SER A 36 13.65 10.36 11.68
CA SER A 36 13.25 11.00 10.42
C SER A 36 12.29 12.17 10.59
N ARG A 37 11.98 12.57 11.84
CA ARG A 37 10.97 13.60 12.16
C ARG A 37 11.33 15.03 11.71
N GLN A 38 12.52 15.21 11.13
CA GLN A 38 12.98 16.45 10.47
C GLN A 38 13.34 16.25 8.98
N ARG A 39 13.06 15.09 8.39
CA ARG A 39 13.36 14.86 6.97
C ARG A 39 12.13 15.21 6.12
N ASN A 40 12.31 16.25 5.31
CA ASN A 40 11.50 16.77 4.22
C ASN A 40 10.38 15.84 3.67
N LYS A 41 9.23 16.44 3.31
CA LYS A 41 8.06 15.80 2.66
C LYS A 41 8.39 14.92 1.44
N THR A 42 9.61 15.04 0.90
CA THR A 42 10.19 14.26 -0.19
C THR A 42 10.44 12.77 0.14
N LEU A 43 10.44 12.36 1.41
CA LEU A 43 10.69 10.96 1.77
C LEU A 43 9.64 9.96 1.26
N TRP A 44 8.40 10.41 1.03
CA TRP A 44 7.34 9.55 0.49
C TRP A 44 7.53 9.19 -1.00
N ASN A 45 8.50 9.83 -1.66
CA ASN A 45 8.86 9.55 -3.05
C ASN A 45 10.01 8.53 -3.14
N PHE A 46 10.28 7.78 -2.07
CA PHE A 46 11.34 6.80 -2.06
C PHE A 46 10.83 5.45 -1.59
N LEU A 47 11.17 4.42 -2.35
CA LEU A 47 11.10 3.05 -1.91
C LEU A 47 12.33 2.73 -1.07
N LEU A 48 12.14 2.04 0.05
CA LEU A 48 13.20 1.57 0.92
C LEU A 48 13.32 0.05 0.83
N ASN A 49 14.55 -0.44 0.68
CA ASN A 49 14.87 -1.84 0.83
C ASN A 49 15.82 -2.04 2.01
N ARG A 50 15.62 -3.14 2.74
CA ARG A 50 16.42 -3.52 3.91
C ARG A 50 16.63 -5.03 3.88
N LEU A 51 17.88 -5.45 4.05
CA LEU A 51 18.29 -6.84 4.12
C LEU A 51 18.66 -7.19 5.56
N PHE A 52 18.10 -8.27 6.09
CA PHE A 52 18.32 -8.70 7.46
C PHE A 52 18.86 -10.13 7.50
N ASP A 53 19.65 -10.45 8.53
CA ASP A 53 20.00 -11.83 8.84
C ASP A 53 18.90 -12.54 9.65
N GLU A 54 19.09 -13.83 9.92
CA GLU A 54 18.18 -14.67 10.70
C GLU A 54 17.96 -14.21 12.15
N LYS A 55 18.84 -13.35 12.67
CA LYS A 55 18.76 -12.77 14.02
C LYS A 55 18.12 -11.38 14.00
N GLY A 56 17.68 -10.90 12.84
CA GLY A 56 17.07 -9.59 12.65
C GLY A 56 18.08 -8.43 12.58
N LYS A 57 19.37 -8.71 12.40
CA LYS A 57 20.40 -7.67 12.21
C LYS A 57 20.31 -7.12 10.78
N LEU A 58 20.26 -5.79 10.65
CA LEU A 58 20.32 -5.11 9.35
C LEU A 58 21.73 -5.27 8.73
N LEU A 59 21.80 -5.91 7.57
CA LEU A 59 23.03 -6.13 6.81
C LEU A 59 23.24 -5.10 5.69
N GLY A 60 22.16 -4.59 5.10
CA GLY A 60 22.22 -3.61 4.01
C GLY A 60 20.91 -2.86 3.85
N SER A 61 20.97 -1.63 3.35
CA SER A 61 19.79 -0.85 3.03
C SER A 61 20.04 0.06 1.84
N SER A 62 19.05 0.17 0.97
CA SER A 62 19.08 1.04 -0.19
C SER A 62 17.75 1.77 -0.32
N SER A 63 17.75 2.84 -1.10
CA SER A 63 16.55 3.57 -1.45
C SER A 63 16.55 3.91 -2.92
N SER A 64 15.37 3.87 -3.54
CA SER A 64 15.20 4.28 -4.94
C SER A 64 14.05 5.28 -5.05
N PRO A 65 14.24 6.40 -5.77
CA PRO A 65 13.16 7.34 -5.98
C PRO A 65 12.06 6.70 -6.84
N ILE A 66 10.82 7.10 -6.59
CA ILE A 66 9.65 6.77 -7.40
C ILE A 66 8.99 8.07 -7.87
N GLN A 67 8.61 8.08 -9.14
CA GLN A 67 7.97 9.24 -9.76
C GLN A 67 6.56 9.42 -9.20
N ILE A 68 6.19 10.66 -8.87
CA ILE A 68 4.82 11.05 -8.52
C ILE A 68 4.39 12.15 -9.46
N TRP A 69 3.19 12.02 -10.04
CA TRP A 69 2.51 13.11 -10.71
C TRP A 69 1.42 13.63 -9.78
N LYS A 70 1.37 14.95 -9.61
CA LYS A 70 0.36 15.60 -8.79
C LYS A 70 -0.21 16.80 -9.51
N ASP A 71 -1.52 16.82 -9.67
CA ASP A 71 -2.28 17.94 -10.23
C ASP A 71 -3.53 18.19 -9.40
N GLY A 72 -3.52 19.25 -8.59
CA GLY A 72 -4.57 19.51 -7.61
C GLY A 72 -4.76 18.33 -6.64
N ALA A 73 -5.95 17.72 -6.70
CA ALA A 73 -6.34 16.56 -5.90
C ALA A 73 -5.92 15.21 -6.52
N PHE A 74 -5.54 15.19 -7.80
CA PHE A 74 -5.03 13.99 -8.48
C PHE A 74 -3.60 13.70 -8.04
N VAL A 75 -3.36 12.49 -7.57
CA VAL A 75 -2.03 12.02 -7.22
C VAL A 75 -1.83 10.62 -7.80
N GLU A 76 -0.90 10.54 -8.76
CA GLU A 76 -0.72 9.37 -9.62
C GLU A 76 0.71 8.82 -9.54
N GLN A 77 0.85 7.52 -9.75
CA GLN A 77 2.12 6.82 -9.86
C GLN A 77 2.11 5.81 -11.02
N SER A 78 3.26 5.22 -11.29
CA SER A 78 3.47 4.17 -12.29
C SER A 78 3.84 2.87 -11.60
N SER A 79 3.03 1.83 -11.82
CA SER A 79 3.33 0.48 -11.30
C SER A 79 4.63 -0.07 -11.89
N THR A 80 4.90 0.21 -13.17
CA THR A 80 6.16 -0.16 -13.86
C THR A 80 7.36 0.52 -13.21
N ASP A 81 7.29 1.83 -12.94
CA ASP A 81 8.40 2.57 -12.34
C ASP A 81 8.66 2.11 -10.90
N ILE A 82 7.58 1.84 -10.14
CA ILE A 82 7.68 1.26 -8.80
C ILE A 82 8.38 -0.10 -8.85
N TRP A 83 7.99 -0.99 -9.77
CA TRP A 83 8.59 -2.32 -9.89
C TRP A 83 10.07 -2.24 -10.27
N LEU A 84 10.44 -1.37 -11.21
CA LEU A 84 11.83 -1.12 -11.58
C LEU A 84 12.63 -0.56 -10.40
N ALA A 85 12.05 0.36 -9.62
CA ALA A 85 12.67 0.89 -8.40
C ALA A 85 12.88 -0.19 -7.33
N ILE A 86 11.92 -1.11 -7.15
CA ILE A 86 12.07 -2.30 -6.28
C ILE A 86 13.28 -3.12 -6.73
N CYS A 87 13.33 -3.47 -8.01
CA CYS A 87 14.40 -4.29 -8.57
C CYS A 87 15.77 -3.64 -8.39
N ALA A 88 15.88 -2.33 -8.65
CA ALA A 88 17.10 -1.57 -8.45
C ALA A 88 17.53 -1.53 -6.97
N ALA A 89 16.59 -1.23 -6.07
CA ALA A 89 16.85 -1.17 -4.63
C ALA A 89 17.32 -2.53 -4.09
N VAL A 90 16.64 -3.62 -4.43
CA VAL A 90 17.02 -4.99 -3.99
C VAL A 90 18.44 -5.33 -4.46
N LYS A 91 18.75 -5.10 -5.74
CA LYS A 91 20.10 -5.36 -6.29
C LYS A 91 21.17 -4.52 -5.58
N ALA A 92 20.90 -3.25 -5.33
CA ALA A 92 21.81 -2.37 -4.62
C ALA A 92 22.05 -2.83 -3.17
N ALA A 93 21.00 -3.22 -2.44
CA ALA A 93 21.12 -3.70 -1.07
C ALA A 93 21.90 -5.01 -0.97
N CYS A 94 21.68 -5.96 -1.89
CA CYS A 94 22.43 -7.22 -1.93
C CYS A 94 23.93 -6.97 -2.21
N SER A 95 24.23 -6.08 -3.16
CA SER A 95 25.61 -5.69 -3.48
C SER A 95 26.33 -5.06 -2.29
N GLN A 96 25.66 -4.15 -1.57
CA GLN A 96 26.22 -3.52 -0.36
C GLN A 96 26.44 -4.50 0.78
N ALA A 97 25.50 -5.44 0.98
CA ALA A 97 25.60 -6.47 2.01
C ALA A 97 26.56 -7.61 1.64
N LYS A 98 27.07 -7.64 0.39
CA LYS A 98 27.88 -8.74 -0.18
C LYS A 98 27.18 -10.09 -0.07
N VAL A 99 25.86 -10.10 -0.27
CA VAL A 99 25.00 -11.30 -0.22
C VAL A 99 24.69 -11.75 -1.63
N THR A 100 24.83 -13.04 -1.89
CA THR A 100 24.46 -13.66 -3.16
C THR A 100 22.93 -13.91 -3.22
N PRO A 101 22.31 -13.90 -4.41
CA PRO A 101 20.87 -14.17 -4.53
C PRO A 101 20.44 -15.51 -3.92
N THR A 102 21.33 -16.52 -3.92
CA THR A 102 21.10 -17.85 -3.34
C THR A 102 21.02 -17.86 -1.81
N GLU A 103 21.50 -16.82 -1.14
CA GLU A 103 21.44 -16.69 0.32
C GLU A 103 20.14 -16.03 0.80
N VAL A 104 19.39 -15.38 -0.10
CA VAL A 104 18.11 -14.72 0.22
C VAL A 104 17.01 -15.79 0.33
N ARG A 105 16.52 -16.03 1.55
CA ARG A 105 15.51 -17.08 1.81
C ARG A 105 14.07 -16.63 1.60
N SER A 106 13.79 -15.34 1.75
CA SER A 106 12.41 -14.80 1.70
C SER A 106 12.40 -13.32 1.36
N LEU A 107 11.28 -12.84 0.80
CA LEU A 107 11.02 -11.43 0.53
C LEU A 107 9.70 -11.01 1.18
N GLY A 108 9.70 -9.81 1.76
CA GLY A 108 8.51 -9.18 2.33
C GLY A 108 8.29 -7.80 1.73
N PHE A 109 7.04 -7.46 1.45
CA PHE A 109 6.66 -6.18 0.86
C PHE A 109 5.67 -5.47 1.78
N ALA A 110 5.91 -4.19 2.03
CA ALA A 110 4.98 -3.30 2.69
C ALA A 110 4.86 -2.05 1.81
N THR A 111 3.63 -1.77 1.36
CA THR A 111 3.34 -0.66 0.45
C THR A 111 2.30 0.25 1.05
N THR A 112 2.13 1.43 0.45
CA THR A 112 0.96 2.25 0.71
C THR A 112 -0.29 1.54 0.20
N CYS A 113 -1.46 1.93 0.71
CA CYS A 113 -2.77 1.50 0.24
C CYS A 113 -3.20 2.25 -1.03
N SER A 114 -2.30 2.35 -2.02
CA SER A 114 -2.61 2.90 -3.34
C SER A 114 -3.39 1.87 -4.19
N LEU A 115 -4.18 2.33 -5.16
CA LEU A 115 -4.89 1.47 -6.12
C LEU A 115 -4.05 1.32 -7.39
N VAL A 116 -3.86 0.10 -7.90
CA VAL A 116 -3.23 -0.14 -9.20
C VAL A 116 -4.30 -0.65 -10.18
N ALA A 117 -4.42 0.00 -11.33
CA ALA A 117 -5.33 -0.41 -12.40
C ALA A 117 -4.57 -1.17 -13.49
N VAL A 118 -5.06 -2.37 -13.80
CA VAL A 118 -4.53 -3.24 -14.86
C VAL A 118 -5.68 -3.94 -15.58
N ASP A 119 -5.43 -4.37 -16.81
CA ASP A 119 -6.38 -5.16 -17.59
C ASP A 119 -6.24 -6.67 -17.31
N VAL A 120 -6.96 -7.48 -18.10
CA VAL A 120 -6.98 -8.94 -18.00
C VAL A 120 -5.62 -9.58 -18.29
N ASP A 121 -4.76 -8.91 -19.06
CA ASP A 121 -3.42 -9.35 -19.42
C ASP A 121 -2.37 -8.77 -18.47
N SER A 122 -2.80 -8.13 -17.37
CA SER A 122 -1.97 -7.41 -16.42
C SER A 122 -1.23 -6.21 -17.01
N ALA A 123 -1.69 -5.68 -18.15
CA ALA A 123 -1.14 -4.46 -18.73
C ALA A 123 -1.70 -3.22 -17.99
N PRO A 124 -0.89 -2.15 -17.83
CA PRO A 124 -1.32 -0.92 -17.17
C PRO A 124 -2.53 -0.25 -17.84
N VAL A 125 -3.57 0.04 -17.07
CA VAL A 125 -4.75 0.82 -17.51
C VAL A 125 -4.63 2.23 -16.96
N SER A 126 -4.78 3.24 -17.82
CA SER A 126 -4.67 4.65 -17.42
C SER A 126 -5.70 5.00 -16.34
N VAL A 127 -5.24 5.62 -15.26
CA VAL A 127 -6.07 6.32 -14.26
C VAL A 127 -5.75 7.81 -14.29
N SER A 128 -5.44 8.31 -15.48
CA SER A 128 -5.10 9.71 -15.72
C SER A 128 -6.07 10.37 -16.68
N LEU A 129 -6.42 11.62 -16.38
CA LEU A 129 -7.22 12.46 -17.28
C LEU A 129 -6.53 12.72 -18.62
N ALA A 130 -5.19 12.58 -18.66
CA ALA A 130 -4.39 12.74 -19.86
C ALA A 130 -4.26 11.44 -20.69
N ASP A 131 -5.02 10.40 -20.35
CA ASP A 131 -5.01 9.07 -20.99
C ASP A 131 -3.59 8.49 -21.18
N ASN A 132 -2.83 8.47 -20.08
CA ASN A 132 -1.46 7.97 -20.08
C ASN A 132 -1.41 6.65 -19.32
N SER A 133 -1.28 5.54 -20.03
CA SER A 133 -1.21 4.19 -19.44
C SER A 133 -0.05 3.98 -18.47
N ARG A 134 1.02 4.80 -18.52
CA ARG A 134 2.08 4.76 -17.50
C ARG A 134 1.60 5.27 -16.13
N ARG A 135 0.54 6.05 -16.09
CA ARG A 135 -0.07 6.56 -14.86
C ARG A 135 -1.27 5.68 -14.53
N ASN A 136 -0.98 4.52 -13.94
CA ASN A 136 -1.97 3.49 -13.64
C ASN A 136 -2.15 3.23 -12.14
N VAL A 137 -1.63 4.12 -11.29
CA VAL A 137 -1.74 4.02 -9.84
C VAL A 137 -2.39 5.27 -9.26
N ILE A 138 -3.50 5.10 -8.55
CA ILE A 138 -4.12 6.17 -7.75
C ILE A 138 -3.52 6.12 -6.35
N VAL A 139 -2.78 7.16 -5.97
CA VAL A 139 -2.02 7.17 -4.72
C VAL A 139 -2.97 7.28 -3.51
N TRP A 140 -2.58 6.73 -2.37
CA TRP A 140 -3.38 6.76 -1.14
C TRP A 140 -3.88 8.17 -0.76
N MET A 141 -3.03 9.20 -0.91
CA MET A 141 -3.34 10.60 -0.59
C MET A 141 -4.15 11.35 -1.68
N ASP A 142 -4.59 10.66 -2.73
CA ASP A 142 -5.50 11.19 -3.73
C ASP A 142 -6.90 11.40 -3.12
N HIS A 143 -7.46 12.59 -3.32
CA HIS A 143 -8.76 13.02 -2.77
C HIS A 143 -9.79 13.32 -3.87
N ILE A 144 -9.61 12.84 -5.10
CA ILE A 144 -10.55 13.17 -6.17
C ILE A 144 -11.95 12.61 -5.91
N ALA A 145 -12.02 11.44 -5.26
CA ALA A 145 -13.25 10.71 -5.01
C ALA A 145 -14.03 11.20 -3.77
N LEU A 146 -13.96 12.50 -3.47
CA LEU A 146 -14.63 13.09 -2.30
C LEU A 146 -16.16 12.95 -2.41
N GLU A 147 -16.74 13.33 -3.55
CA GLU A 147 -18.17 13.24 -3.80
C GLU A 147 -18.67 11.78 -3.76
N GLN A 148 -17.86 10.85 -4.26
CA GLN A 148 -18.17 9.42 -4.23
C GLN A 148 -18.13 8.87 -2.80
N ALA A 149 -17.19 9.33 -1.96
CA ALA A 149 -17.15 8.98 -0.55
C ALA A 149 -18.41 9.48 0.18
N GLU A 150 -18.83 10.73 -0.07
CA GLU A 150 -20.08 11.29 0.49
C GLU A 150 -21.32 10.52 0.02
N ARG A 151 -21.38 10.16 -1.26
CA ARG A 151 -22.45 9.31 -1.82
C ARG A 151 -22.49 7.93 -1.16
N ILE A 152 -21.34 7.31 -0.90
CA ILE A 152 -21.29 6.02 -0.20
C ILE A 152 -21.74 6.19 1.25
N ASN A 153 -21.28 7.24 1.92
CA ASN A 153 -21.61 7.51 3.32
C ASN A 153 -23.11 7.80 3.53
N SER A 154 -23.79 8.41 2.56
CA SER A 154 -25.24 8.66 2.64
C SER A 154 -26.10 7.39 2.51
N SER A 155 -25.53 6.27 2.06
CA SER A 155 -26.24 4.99 1.94
C SER A 155 -26.59 4.36 3.30
N ASN A 156 -25.94 4.77 4.39
CA ASN A 156 -26.09 4.21 5.74
C ASN A 156 -25.95 2.67 5.79
N SER A 157 -25.13 2.10 4.91
CA SER A 157 -24.90 0.65 4.85
C SER A 157 -24.26 0.13 6.15
N PRO A 158 -24.72 -1.00 6.72
CA PRO A 158 -24.08 -1.63 7.88
C PRO A 158 -22.59 -1.95 7.68
N VAL A 159 -22.14 -2.11 6.43
CA VAL A 159 -20.73 -2.36 6.09
C VAL A 159 -19.83 -1.19 6.50
N LEU A 160 -20.35 0.04 6.58
CA LEU A 160 -19.59 1.21 7.01
C LEU A 160 -19.08 1.09 8.45
N GLN A 161 -19.70 0.25 9.28
CA GLN A 161 -19.25 -0.01 10.65
C GLN A 161 -17.86 -0.65 10.71
N TYR A 162 -17.44 -1.37 9.67
CA TYR A 162 -16.08 -1.91 9.57
C TYR A 162 -15.01 -0.81 9.36
N CYS A 163 -15.44 0.39 8.94
CA CYS A 163 -14.58 1.56 8.75
C CYS A 163 -14.80 2.64 9.82
N GLY A 164 -15.51 2.34 10.91
CA GLY A 164 -15.83 3.32 11.96
C GLY A 164 -17.01 4.23 11.63
N GLY A 165 -17.87 3.84 10.69
CA GLY A 165 -19.13 4.51 10.36
C GLY A 165 -19.11 5.32 9.05
N ALA A 166 -17.95 5.59 8.48
CA ALA A 166 -17.81 6.29 7.20
C ALA A 166 -16.56 5.82 6.44
N VAL A 167 -16.62 5.85 5.11
CA VAL A 167 -15.44 5.67 4.25
C VAL A 167 -14.75 7.02 4.00
N SER A 168 -13.42 6.97 3.92
CA SER A 168 -12.58 8.11 3.50
C SER A 168 -12.39 8.09 1.98
N PRO A 169 -12.26 9.26 1.30
CA PRO A 169 -11.91 9.32 -0.13
C PRO A 169 -10.58 8.62 -0.46
N GLU A 170 -9.70 8.44 0.52
CA GLU A 170 -8.42 7.74 0.35
C GLU A 170 -8.58 6.21 0.21
N MET A 171 -9.74 5.67 0.60
CA MET A 171 -10.05 4.23 0.52
C MET A 171 -10.39 3.81 -0.92
N GLN A 172 -10.33 2.50 -1.18
CA GLN A 172 -10.53 1.96 -2.53
C GLN A 172 -11.96 2.12 -3.09
N PRO A 173 -13.05 1.94 -2.31
CA PRO A 173 -14.40 1.98 -2.89
C PRO A 173 -14.77 3.33 -3.53
N PRO A 174 -14.52 4.49 -2.88
CA PRO A 174 -14.73 5.79 -3.54
C PRO A 174 -13.91 5.96 -4.82
N LYS A 175 -12.61 5.62 -4.80
CA LYS A 175 -11.72 5.70 -5.97
C LYS A 175 -12.23 4.84 -7.13
N PHE A 176 -12.69 3.63 -6.82
CA PHE A 176 -13.25 2.73 -7.82
C PHE A 176 -14.54 3.30 -8.43
N LEU A 177 -15.43 3.87 -7.60
CA LEU A 177 -16.67 4.48 -8.07
C LEU A 177 -16.41 5.71 -8.95
N PHE A 178 -15.35 6.49 -8.70
CA PHE A 178 -15.03 7.66 -9.51
C PHE A 178 -14.49 7.31 -10.89
N TRP A 179 -13.64 6.28 -10.99
CA TRP A 179 -12.93 5.96 -12.23
C TRP A 179 -13.68 4.99 -13.16
N PHE A 180 -14.49 4.10 -12.59
CA PHE A 180 -15.06 2.97 -13.35
C PHE A 180 -16.59 3.03 -13.50
N PHE A 181 -17.25 4.09 -13.02
CA PHE A 181 -18.70 4.31 -13.11
C PHE A 181 -19.04 5.77 -13.35
#